data_AF-A0A0K1PTS8-F1
#
_entry.id   AF-A0A0K1PTS8-F1
#
_cell.length_a   1.000
_cell.length_b   1.000
_cell.length_c   1.000
_cell.angle_alpha   90.00
_cell.angle_beta   90.00
_cell.angle_gamma   90.00
#
_symmetry.space_group_name_H-M   'P 1'
#
loop_
_entity.id
_entity.type
_entity.pdbx_description
1 polymer ?
#
loop_
_entity_poly.entity_id
_entity_poly.type
_entity_poly.pdbx_seq_one_letter_code
_entity_poly.pdbx_strand_id
1 'polypeptide(L)' 'MDALVDSPSGTESLLVEIKAVERFASIHTAQVVSYLRATGLPLGLLLNFNVPQMRMGVRRVILGEWFAGASNAACID' A
#
# COMPACT_ATOMS: atom_id res chain seq x y z
N MET A 1 -5.85 -0.93 -7.14
CA MET A 1 -5.15 0.26 -6.65
C MET A 1 -6.07 1.39 -7.03
N ASP A 2 -6.67 2.01 -6.02
CA ASP A 2 -7.65 3.07 -6.25
C ASP A 2 -6.98 4.45 -6.25
N ALA A 3 -5.92 4.62 -5.47
CA ALA A 3 -5.10 5.83 -5.50
C ALA A 3 -3.63 5.56 -5.14
N LEU A 4 -2.77 6.44 -5.63
CA LEU A 4 -1.41 6.68 -5.13
C LEU A 4 -1.39 8.09 -4.54
N VAL A 5 -0.86 8.22 -3.33
CA VAL A 5 -0.78 9.50 -2.62
C VAL A 5 0.69 9.83 -2.42
N ASP A 6 1.18 10.87 -3.08
CA ASP A 6 2.55 11.30 -2.95
C ASP A 6 2.76 12.08 -1.65
N SER A 7 3.90 11.84 -1.01
CA SER A 7 4.38 12.69 0.09
C SER A 7 4.57 14.12 -0.42
N PRO A 8 4.31 15.15 0.41
CA PRO A 8 4.62 16.54 0.06
C PRO A 8 6.09 16.77 -0.35
N SER A 9 7.02 15.90 0.09
CA SER A 9 8.43 15.93 -0.32
C SER A 9 8.68 15.37 -1.74
N GLY A 10 7.71 14.66 -2.33
CA GLY A 10 7.82 14.00 -3.63
C GLY A 10 8.71 12.76 -3.68
N THR A 11 9.25 12.32 -2.54
CA THR A 11 10.22 11.21 -2.46
C THR A 11 9.61 9.85 -2.16
N GLU A 12 8.35 9.83 -1.75
CA GLU A 12 7.64 8.63 -1.31
C GLU A 12 6.21 8.69 -1.83
N SER A 13 5.64 7.53 -2.15
CA SER A 13 4.23 7.40 -2.49
C SER A 13 3.59 6.32 -1.63
N LEU A 14 2.34 6.56 -1.25
CA LEU A 14 1.53 5.65 -0.47
C LEU A 14 0.44 5.06 -1.36
N LEU A 15 0.39 3.72 -1.44
CA LEU A 15 -0.71 3.06 -2.12
C LEU A 15 -1.97 3.07 -1.25
N VAL A 16 -3.11 3.40 -1.84
CA VAL A 16 -4.42 3.37 -1.17
C VAL A 16 -5.40 2.51 -1.95
N GLU A 17 -6.06 1.61 -1.24
CA GLU A 17 -7.12 0.74 -1.74
C GLU A 17 -8.36 0.90 -0.85
N ILE A 18 -9.52 1.12 -1.46
CA ILE A 18 -10.78 1.45 -0.80
C ILE A 18 -11.75 0.27 -0.92
N LYS A 19 -12.50 0.02 0.15
CA LYS A 19 -13.59 -0.95 0.22
C LYS A 19 -14.78 -0.36 0.97
N ALA A 20 -15.96 -0.90 0.69
CA ALA A 20 -17.19 -0.69 1.47
C ALA A 20 -17.83 -2.05 1.73
N VAL A 21 -17.22 -2.83 2.62
CA VAL A 21 -17.56 -4.24 2.87
C VAL A 21 -17.79 -4.48 4.36
N GLU A 22 -18.59 -5.48 4.72
CA GLU A 22 -18.85 -5.81 6.14
C GLU A 22 -17.55 -6.10 6.91
N ARG A 23 -16.64 -6.86 6.30
CA ARG A 23 -15.32 -7.18 6.87
C ARG A 23 -14.29 -7.38 5.78
N PHE A 24 -13.02 -7.14 6.10
CA PHE A 24 -11.94 -7.50 5.18
C PHE A 24 -11.82 -9.01 5.03
N ALA A 25 -11.67 -9.48 3.78
CA ALA A 25 -11.24 -10.83 3.45
C ALA A 25 -9.75 -10.83 3.09
N SER A 26 -9.10 -12.01 3.15
CA SER A 26 -7.68 -12.18 2.81
C SER A 26 -7.35 -11.67 1.40
N ILE A 27 -8.27 -11.82 0.44
CA ILE A 27 -8.11 -11.34 -0.94
C ILE A 27 -7.90 -9.82 -1.02
N HIS A 28 -8.50 -9.03 -0.13
CA HIS A 28 -8.30 -7.58 -0.13
C HIS A 28 -6.85 -7.22 0.25
N THR A 29 -6.24 -7.96 1.19
CA THR A 29 -4.83 -7.76 1.53
C THR A 29 -3.91 -8.30 0.42
N ALA A 30 -4.24 -9.44 -0.18
CA ALA A 30 -3.49 -9.99 -1.32
C ALA A 30 -3.46 -9.04 -2.52
N GLN A 31 -4.56 -8.34 -2.78
CA GLN A 31 -4.66 -7.30 -3.80
C GLN A 31 -3.66 -6.16 -3.52
N VAL A 32 -3.64 -5.62 -2.30
CA VAL A 32 -2.69 -4.58 -1.90
C VAL A 32 -1.24 -5.06 -2.06
N VAL A 33 -0.91 -6.26 -1.58
CA VAL A 33 0.44 -6.85 -1.75
C VAL A 33 0.84 -6.96 -3.22
N SER A 34 -0.09 -7.38 -4.08
CA SER A 34 0.18 -7.50 -5.52
C SER A 34 0.54 -6.15 -6.14
N TYR A 35 -0.18 -5.09 -5.77
CA TYR A 35 0.15 -3.75 -6.26
C TYR A 35 1.45 -3.21 -5.67
N LEU A 36 1.71 -3.38 -4.36
CA LEU A 36 2.98 -2.97 -3.76
C LEU A 36 4.18 -3.61 -4.47
N ARG A 37 4.07 -4.90 -4.85
CA ARG A 37 5.09 -5.58 -5.65
C ARG A 37 5.22 -5.01 -7.06
N ALA A 38 4.09 -4.72 -7.71
CA ALA A 38 4.09 -4.18 -9.07
C ALA A 38 4.63 -2.74 -9.16
N THR A 39 4.44 -1.93 -8.11
CA THR A 39 4.87 -0.53 -8.07
C THR A 39 6.21 -0.33 -7.39
N GLY A 40 6.76 -1.35 -6.72
CA GLY A 40 7.97 -1.22 -5.91
C GLY A 40 7.76 -0.38 -4.65
N LEU A 41 6.53 -0.07 -4.26
CA LEU A 41 6.24 0.72 -3.06
C LEU A 41 6.29 -0.16 -1.80
N PRO A 42 6.85 0.36 -0.69
CA PRO A 42 6.98 -0.43 0.54
C PRO A 42 5.69 -0.50 1.37
N LEU A 43 4.75 0.43 1.14
CA LEU A 43 3.65 0.70 2.04
C LEU A 43 2.32 0.93 1.32
N GLY A 44 1.26 0.29 1.82
CA GLY A 44 -0.12 0.53 1.39
C GLY A 44 -1.10 0.62 2.55
N LEU A 45 -2.21 1.35 2.33
CA LEU A 45 -3.37 1.41 3.21
C LEU A 45 -4.56 0.76 2.52
N LEU A 46 -5.22 -0.15 3.25
CA LEU A 46 -6.52 -0.68 2.91
C LEU A 46 -7.57 -0.01 3.80
N LEU A 47 -8.53 0.67 3.18
CA LEU A 47 -9.52 1.53 3.83
C LEU A 47 -10.92 0.94 3.65
N ASN A 48 -11.59 0.56 4.74
CA ASN A 48 -12.99 0.16 4.72
C ASN A 48 -13.87 1.32 5.20
N PHE A 49 -14.78 1.79 4.34
CA PHE A 49 -15.73 2.86 4.67
C PHE A 49 -17.05 2.33 5.26
N ASN A 50 -17.27 1.01 5.27
CA ASN A 50 -18.42 0.41 5.93
C ASN A 50 -18.14 0.14 7.41
N VAL A 51 -17.75 1.19 8.15
CA VAL A 51 -17.51 1.17 9.60
C VAL A 51 -18.01 2.48 10.23
N PRO A 52 -18.43 2.49 11.50
CA PRO A 52 -18.92 3.71 12.16
C PRO A 52 -17.85 4.80 12.36
N GLN A 53 -16.58 4.41 12.45
CA GLN A 53 -15.46 5.32 12.64
C GLN A 53 -14.29 4.90 11.75
N MET A 54 -13.75 5.83 10.97
CA MET A 54 -12.73 5.49 9.95
C MET A 54 -11.50 4.80 10.53
N ARG A 55 -11.09 5.15 11.76
CA ARG A 55 -9.94 4.51 12.45
C ARG A 55 -10.10 2.98 12.58
N MET A 56 -11.32 2.46 12.62
CA MET A 56 -11.61 1.01 12.66
C MET A 56 -11.49 0.34 11.29
N GLY A 57 -11.58 1.11 10.22
CA GLY A 57 -11.54 0.65 8.84
C GLY A 57 -10.15 0.72 8.20
N VAL A 58 -9.12 1.16 8.91
CA VAL A 58 -7.76 1.28 8.38
C VAL A 58 -6.97 0.00 8.65
N ARG A 59 -6.39 -0.58 7.60
CA ARG A 59 -5.36 -1.62 7.71
C ARG A 59 -4.10 -1.18 6.98
N ARG A 60 -2.98 -1.17 7.70
CA ARG A 60 -1.64 -0.94 7.13
C ARG A 60 -1.08 -2.25 6.59
N VAL A 61 -0.56 -2.22 5.36
CA VAL A 61 0.09 -3.37 4.70
C VAL A 61 1.51 -2.95 4.35
N ILE A 62 2.50 -3.66 4.90
CA ILE A 62 3.93 -3.41 4.67
C ILE A 62 4.46 -4.56 3.81
N LEU A 63 5.09 -4.22 2.68
CA LEU A 63 5.87 -5.18 1.93
C LEU A 63 7.26 -5.25 2.57
N GLY A 64 7.53 -6.31 3.34
CA GLY A 64 8.82 -6.50 4.00
C GLY A 64 9.98 -6.65 3.00
N GLU A 65 11.20 -6.46 3.50
CA GLU A 65 12.45 -6.49 2.74
C GLU A 65 12.80 -7.92 2.29
N TRP A 66 12.07 -8.44 1.31
CA TRP A 66 12.46 -9.63 0.53
C TRP A 66 12.53 -9.35 -0.97
N PHE A 67 12.39 -8.07 -1.34
CA PHE A 67 12.54 -7.55 -2.71
C PHE A 67 13.66 -6.51 -2.77
N ALA A 68 14.85 -6.88 -2.27
CA ALA A 68 16.10 -6.25 -2.69
C ALA A 68 16.34 -6.59 -4.18
N GLY A 69 15.63 -5.89 -5.06
CA GLY A 69 15.64 -6.11 -6.50
C GLY A 69 15.26 -4.88 -7.31
N ALA A 70 15.22 -3.70 -6.70
CA ALA A 70 15.08 -2.42 -7.39
C ALA A 70 16.19 -1.47 -6.90
N SER A 71 17.26 -1.42 -7.71
CA SER A 71 18.32 -0.41 -7.80
C SER A 71 19.17 -0.09 -6.55
N ASN A 72 20.26 -0.85 -6.39
CA ASN A 72 21.58 -0.22 -6.30
C ASN A 72 21.96 0.37 -7.68
N ALA A 73 21.19 1.36 -8.15
CA ALA A 73 21.50 2.15 -9.35
C ALA A 73 21.63 3.65 -9.03
N ALA A 74 21.98 3.96 -7.78
CA ALA A 74 22.82 5.12 -7.52
C ALA A 74 24.26 4.64 -7.78
N CYS A 75 24.75 4.95 -8.98
CA CYS A 75 26.11 4.66 -9.41
C CYS A 75 27.12 5.06 -8.33
N ILE A 76 28.01 4.12 -8.04
CA ILE A 76 29.33 4.41 -7.51
C ILE A 76 30.18 4.72 -8.74
N ASP A 77 30.09 5.97 -9.19
CA ASP A 77 31.01 6.64 -10.09
C ASP A 77 31.28 8.04 -9.51
#